data_AF-A0A923V0V5-F1
#
_entry.id   AF-A0A923V0V5-F1
#
_cell.length_a   1.000
_cell.length_b   1.000
_cell.length_c   1.000
_cell.angle_alpha   90.00
_cell.angle_beta   90.00
_cell.angle_gamma   90.00
#
_symmetry.space_group_name_H-M   'P 1'
#
loop_
_entity.id
_entity.type
_entity.pdbx_description
1 polymer ?
#
loop_
_entity_poly.entity_id
_entity_poly.type
_entity_poly.pdbx_seq_one_letter_code
_entity_poly.pdbx_strand_id
1 'polypeptide(L)'
;MAQEYTLFDTIIKEQPEKIISNQDIIPTFIRFKTPLSFSPGSKWEYNNVNFCLAALIIEKLSGISYRDYIEKNIFGPAKMKDSFVPLDRKIKSPNQVELYAYPNFYSTELANTKTLKEPFLIYEKSNFYGPGGIVSTALDLQKYQKALFNYQILGKKELEEALTATKLNDEKTVSYTIDGKEISYGLGWEMYTDEREEKIVFHDGFITGLTSILLHNMAKNQTVILLSNLGNTPVFPISNAVLNLINDNPYTIPAQNLSRTYGSLIENENKKKANELI
;
A
#
# COMPACT_ATOMS: atom_id res chain seq x y z
N MET A 1 -10.27 6.02 8.03
CA MET A 1 -10.09 4.60 7.66
C MET A 1 -10.08 3.76 8.92
N ALA A 2 -11.25 3.33 9.40
CA ALA A 2 -11.32 2.29 10.41
C ALA A 2 -11.16 0.95 9.67
N GLN A 3 -9.91 0.58 9.36
CA GLN A 3 -9.62 -0.82 9.11
C GLN A 3 -10.02 -1.49 10.43
N GLU A 4 -11.04 -2.35 10.43
CA GLU A 4 -11.74 -2.84 11.63
C GLU A 4 -10.88 -3.78 12.51
N TYR A 5 -9.60 -3.46 12.64
CA TYR A 5 -8.59 -4.11 13.42
C TYR A 5 -8.94 -4.24 14.90
N THR A 6 -9.75 -3.32 15.42
CA THR A 6 -10.27 -3.39 16.79
C THR A 6 -11.19 -4.60 17.02
N LEU A 7 -11.79 -5.18 15.96
CA LEU A 7 -12.59 -6.41 16.09
C LEU A 7 -11.74 -7.59 16.56
N PHE A 8 -10.46 -7.61 16.17
CA PHE A 8 -9.55 -8.68 16.56
C PHE A 8 -8.95 -8.49 17.95
N ASP A 9 -9.03 -7.29 18.54
CA ASP A 9 -8.51 -7.03 19.88
C ASP A 9 -9.17 -7.94 20.93
N THR A 10 -10.48 -8.19 20.80
CA THR A 10 -11.20 -9.11 21.69
C THR A 10 -10.66 -10.54 21.56
N ILE A 11 -10.42 -11.00 20.34
CA ILE A 11 -9.87 -12.34 20.09
C ILE A 11 -8.46 -12.45 20.67
N ILE A 12 -7.63 -11.44 20.47
CA ILE A 12 -6.26 -11.43 20.99
C ILE A 12 -6.27 -11.41 22.53
N LYS A 13 -7.18 -10.65 23.18
CA LYS A 13 -7.31 -10.64 24.64
C LYS A 13 -7.74 -12.01 25.20
N GLU A 14 -8.64 -12.69 24.51
CA GLU A 14 -9.10 -14.04 24.90
C GLU A 14 -8.05 -15.12 24.61
N GLN A 15 -7.25 -14.95 23.56
CA GLN A 15 -6.24 -15.90 23.10
C GLN A 15 -4.91 -15.20 22.83
N PRO A 16 -4.16 -14.81 23.88
CA PRO A 16 -2.95 -13.99 23.73
C PRO A 16 -1.85 -14.61 22.87
N GLU A 17 -1.80 -15.94 22.81
CA GLU A 17 -0.82 -16.69 22.02
C GLU A 17 -1.21 -16.89 20.56
N LYS A 18 -2.46 -16.57 20.18
CA LYS A 18 -2.94 -16.76 18.82
C LYS A 18 -2.36 -15.71 17.88
N ILE A 19 -1.88 -16.16 16.72
CA ILE A 19 -1.60 -15.31 15.56
C ILE A 19 -2.85 -15.30 14.67
N ILE A 20 -3.40 -14.12 14.46
CA ILE A 20 -4.56 -13.87 13.61
C ILE A 20 -4.13 -13.93 12.14
N SER A 21 -4.85 -14.70 11.34
CA SER A 21 -4.59 -14.91 9.92
C SER A 21 -5.81 -14.59 9.06
N ASN A 22 -5.70 -14.68 7.74
CA ASN A 22 -6.83 -14.48 6.84
C ASN A 22 -8.00 -15.42 7.18
N GLN A 23 -7.70 -16.66 7.62
CA GLN A 23 -8.68 -17.68 7.97
C GLN A 23 -9.54 -17.29 9.18
N ASP A 24 -9.09 -16.34 9.99
CA ASP A 24 -9.84 -15.85 11.14
C ASP A 24 -10.85 -14.76 10.77
N ILE A 25 -10.75 -14.15 9.58
CA ILE A 25 -11.58 -12.99 9.19
C ILE A 25 -13.07 -13.36 9.16
N ILE A 26 -13.45 -14.36 8.36
CA ILE A 26 -14.86 -14.76 8.21
C ILE A 26 -15.45 -15.26 9.55
N PRO A 27 -14.79 -16.15 10.31
CA PRO A 27 -15.26 -16.54 11.64
C PRO A 27 -15.44 -15.36 12.60
N THR A 28 -14.53 -14.39 12.57
CA THR A 28 -14.60 -13.18 13.41
C THR A 28 -15.83 -12.35 13.09
N PHE A 29 -16.09 -12.09 11.80
CA PHE A 29 -17.25 -11.32 11.37
C PHE A 29 -18.57 -12.02 11.70
N ILE A 30 -18.63 -13.34 11.54
CA ILE A 30 -19.81 -14.14 11.94
C ILE A 30 -20.01 -14.06 13.46
N ARG A 31 -18.94 -14.25 14.24
CA ARG A 31 -18.99 -14.24 15.72
C ARG A 31 -19.53 -12.91 16.25
N PHE A 32 -19.03 -11.80 15.75
CA PHE A 32 -19.40 -10.47 16.22
C PHE A 32 -20.59 -9.86 15.50
N LYS A 33 -21.18 -10.57 14.52
CA LYS A 33 -22.28 -10.08 13.68
C LYS A 33 -21.97 -8.70 13.09
N THR A 34 -20.75 -8.54 12.59
CA THR A 34 -20.25 -7.27 12.05
C THR A 34 -21.16 -6.81 10.91
N PRO A 35 -21.81 -5.63 11.01
CA PRO A 35 -22.66 -5.13 9.94
C PRO A 35 -21.81 -4.62 8.77
N LEU A 36 -22.38 -4.59 7.57
CA LEU A 36 -21.76 -3.88 6.45
C LEU A 36 -21.73 -2.38 6.76
N SER A 37 -20.61 -1.71 6.47
CA SER A 37 -20.49 -0.25 6.61
C SER A 37 -21.44 0.49 5.66
N PHE A 38 -21.78 -0.12 4.52
CA PHE A 38 -22.74 0.35 3.54
C PHE A 38 -23.21 -0.79 2.63
N SER A 39 -24.32 -0.61 1.92
CA SER A 39 -24.83 -1.60 0.97
C SER A 39 -23.85 -1.82 -0.19
N PRO A 40 -23.67 -3.06 -0.69
CA PRO A 40 -22.74 -3.36 -1.78
C PRO A 40 -22.98 -2.47 -3.02
N GLY A 41 -21.92 -1.86 -3.55
CA GLY A 41 -21.95 -0.98 -4.72
C GLY A 41 -22.52 0.43 -4.47
N SER A 42 -22.97 0.76 -3.26
CA SER A 42 -23.53 2.10 -2.97
C SER A 42 -22.48 3.16 -2.64
N LYS A 43 -21.31 2.75 -2.15
CA LYS A 43 -20.16 3.60 -1.81
C LYS A 43 -18.87 2.83 -2.07
N TRP A 44 -17.75 3.54 -2.03
CA TRP A 44 -16.43 2.95 -2.08
C TRP A 44 -15.59 3.43 -0.89
N GLU A 45 -14.88 2.50 -0.27
CA GLU A 45 -13.87 2.76 0.75
C GLU A 45 -12.75 1.74 0.61
N TYR A 46 -11.50 2.21 0.63
CA TYR A 46 -10.34 1.32 0.66
C TYR A 46 -10.32 0.53 1.97
N ASN A 47 -10.22 -0.80 1.87
CA ASN A 47 -10.17 -1.69 3.02
C ASN A 47 -9.26 -2.91 2.75
N ASN A 48 -8.21 -3.04 3.56
CA ASN A 48 -7.26 -4.15 3.48
C ASN A 48 -7.90 -5.54 3.63
N VAL A 49 -9.02 -5.65 4.37
CA VAL A 49 -9.75 -6.92 4.52
C VAL A 49 -10.24 -7.46 3.18
N ASN A 50 -10.58 -6.59 2.22
CA ASN A 50 -11.02 -7.01 0.88
C ASN A 50 -9.93 -7.78 0.15
N PHE A 51 -8.65 -7.39 0.31
CA PHE A 51 -7.53 -8.10 -0.29
C PHE A 51 -7.14 -9.38 0.47
N CYS A 52 -7.41 -9.45 1.79
CA CYS A 52 -7.31 -10.72 2.51
C CYS A 52 -8.34 -11.73 2.00
N LEU A 53 -9.58 -11.28 1.76
CA LEU A 53 -10.64 -12.10 1.17
C LEU A 53 -10.29 -12.53 -0.26
N ALA A 54 -9.71 -11.63 -1.07
CA ALA A 54 -9.22 -11.98 -2.40
C ALA A 54 -8.15 -13.09 -2.36
N ALA A 55 -7.22 -13.03 -1.40
CA ALA A 55 -6.25 -14.09 -1.19
C ALA A 55 -6.89 -15.43 -0.80
N LEU A 56 -7.92 -15.43 0.06
CA LEU A 56 -8.67 -16.64 0.40
C LEU A 56 -9.43 -17.22 -0.81
N ILE A 57 -9.96 -16.37 -1.68
CA ILE A 57 -10.62 -16.81 -2.92
C ILE A 57 -9.60 -17.49 -3.85
N ILE A 58 -8.40 -16.91 -4.00
CA ILE A 58 -7.30 -17.52 -4.76
C ILE A 58 -6.99 -18.91 -4.21
N GLU A 59 -6.81 -19.04 -2.90
CA GLU A 59 -6.51 -20.33 -2.26
C GLU A 59 -7.63 -21.34 -2.47
N LYS A 60 -8.88 -20.92 -2.29
CA LYS A 60 -10.06 -21.77 -2.44
C LYS A 60 -10.23 -22.29 -3.86
N LEU A 61 -10.02 -21.46 -4.87
CA LEU A 61 -10.22 -21.81 -6.27
C LEU A 61 -9.03 -22.55 -6.88
N SER A 62 -7.80 -22.21 -6.48
CA SER A 62 -6.59 -22.84 -7.01
C SER A 62 -6.21 -24.13 -6.30
N GLY A 63 -6.66 -24.32 -5.05
CA GLY A 63 -6.30 -25.47 -4.21
C GLY A 63 -4.87 -25.45 -3.68
N ILE A 64 -4.14 -24.35 -3.85
CA ILE A 64 -2.77 -24.15 -3.32
C ILE A 64 -2.73 -22.91 -2.44
N SER A 65 -1.67 -22.75 -1.63
CA SER A 65 -1.52 -21.58 -0.77
C SER A 65 -1.38 -20.29 -1.60
N TYR A 66 -1.74 -19.14 -1.03
CA TYR A 66 -1.58 -17.85 -1.69
C TYR A 66 -0.12 -17.61 -2.09
N ARG A 67 0.82 -17.96 -1.21
CA ARG A 67 2.26 -17.89 -1.47
C ARG A 67 2.65 -18.70 -2.71
N ASP A 68 2.23 -19.95 -2.79
CA ASP A 68 2.57 -20.83 -3.92
C ASP A 68 1.90 -20.33 -5.21
N TYR A 69 0.70 -19.77 -5.10
CA TYR A 69 0.02 -19.18 -6.24
C TYR A 69 0.77 -17.96 -6.80
N ILE A 70 1.20 -17.04 -5.93
CA ILE A 70 1.96 -15.85 -6.34
C ILE A 70 3.31 -16.24 -6.93
N GLU A 71 4.01 -17.20 -6.32
CA GLU A 71 5.28 -17.72 -6.85
C GLU A 71 5.09 -18.31 -8.25
N LYS A 72 4.09 -19.20 -8.42
CA LYS A 72 3.84 -19.93 -9.66
C LYS A 72 3.31 -19.05 -10.79
N ASN A 73 2.42 -18.11 -10.49
CA ASN A 73 1.66 -17.38 -11.52
C ASN A 73 2.13 -15.94 -11.71
N ILE A 74 2.89 -15.37 -10.77
CA ILE A 74 3.37 -13.98 -10.85
C ILE A 74 4.89 -13.93 -10.88
N PHE A 75 5.57 -14.37 -9.82
CA PHE A 75 7.02 -14.20 -9.68
C PHE A 75 7.81 -15.06 -10.68
N GLY A 76 7.42 -16.32 -10.86
CA GLY A 76 8.01 -17.25 -11.82
C GLY A 76 7.95 -16.71 -13.25
N PRO A 77 6.75 -16.42 -13.80
CA PRO A 77 6.59 -15.87 -15.15
C PRO A 77 7.34 -14.54 -15.36
N ALA A 78 7.34 -13.67 -14.35
CA ALA A 78 8.05 -12.39 -14.39
C ALA A 78 9.56 -12.50 -14.10
N LYS A 79 10.06 -13.67 -13.70
CA LYS A 79 11.47 -13.91 -13.31
C LYS A 79 11.92 -13.02 -12.13
N MET A 80 11.04 -12.84 -11.16
CA MET A 80 11.26 -12.07 -9.93
C MET A 80 11.91 -12.94 -8.85
N LYS A 81 13.24 -13.05 -8.87
CA LYS A 81 13.99 -14.01 -8.03
C LYS A 81 14.29 -13.49 -6.62
N ASP A 82 14.17 -12.19 -6.42
CA ASP A 82 14.43 -11.49 -5.15
C ASP A 82 13.10 -11.07 -4.49
N SER A 83 11.98 -11.59 -4.99
CA SER A 83 10.64 -11.32 -4.49
C SER A 83 10.03 -12.56 -3.85
N PHE A 84 9.33 -12.38 -2.73
CA PHE A 84 8.69 -13.49 -2.02
C PHE A 84 7.53 -13.01 -1.14
N VAL A 85 6.60 -13.92 -0.88
CA VAL A 85 5.60 -13.77 0.19
C VAL A 85 6.19 -14.40 1.47
N PRO A 86 6.46 -13.63 2.54
CA PRO A 86 6.96 -14.16 3.80
C PRO A 86 5.98 -15.14 4.44
N LEU A 87 6.48 -16.20 5.09
CA LEU A 87 5.66 -17.06 5.97
C LEU A 87 5.32 -16.38 7.28
N ASP A 88 6.27 -15.62 7.81
CA ASP A 88 6.13 -14.76 8.97
C ASP A 88 6.80 -13.44 8.63
N ARG A 89 6.01 -12.36 8.62
CA ARG A 89 6.49 -11.01 8.31
C ARG A 89 7.51 -10.47 9.30
N LYS A 90 7.60 -11.06 10.50
CA LYS A 90 8.59 -10.70 11.52
C LYS A 90 9.97 -11.31 11.23
N ILE A 91 10.02 -12.39 10.44
CA ILE A 91 11.28 -13.05 10.10
C ILE A 91 11.86 -12.36 8.87
N LYS A 92 12.97 -11.65 9.10
CA LYS A 92 13.68 -10.92 8.06
C LYS A 92 14.48 -11.88 7.17
N SER A 93 14.41 -11.68 5.86
CA SER A 93 15.29 -12.38 4.92
C SER A 93 16.68 -11.71 4.83
N PRO A 94 17.73 -12.47 4.49
CA PRO A 94 19.03 -11.88 4.18
C PRO A 94 18.90 -10.75 3.15
N ASN A 95 19.61 -9.63 3.36
CA ASN A 95 19.61 -8.44 2.49
C ASN A 95 18.32 -7.61 2.43
N GLN A 96 17.29 -7.93 3.22
CA GLN A 96 16.16 -7.02 3.37
C GLN A 96 16.61 -5.73 4.09
N VAL A 97 16.04 -4.58 3.75
CA VAL A 97 16.40 -3.29 4.39
C VAL A 97 15.89 -3.23 5.83
N GLU A 98 16.51 -2.41 6.68
CA GLU A 98 15.93 -2.01 7.97
C GLU A 98 14.94 -0.87 7.75
N LEU A 99 13.83 -0.90 8.48
CA LEU A 99 12.76 0.08 8.37
C LEU A 99 12.85 1.08 9.52
N TYR A 100 12.55 2.35 9.21
CA TYR A 100 12.64 3.44 10.18
C TYR A 100 11.38 4.30 10.17
N ALA A 101 10.93 4.67 11.36
CA ALA A 101 9.80 5.56 11.54
C ALA A 101 10.07 6.57 12.66
N TYR A 102 9.32 7.66 12.63
CA TYR A 102 9.28 8.60 13.75
C TYR A 102 8.46 8.00 14.89
N PRO A 103 8.99 7.94 16.13
CA PRO A 103 8.28 7.36 17.28
C PRO A 103 6.91 8.01 17.57
N ASN A 104 6.74 9.28 17.24
CA ASN A 104 5.48 10.00 17.35
C ASN A 104 5.37 11.11 16.29
N PHE A 105 4.25 11.86 16.28
CA PHE A 105 3.98 12.90 15.30
C PHE A 105 5.02 14.05 15.30
N TYR A 106 5.66 14.32 16.42
CA TYR A 106 6.54 15.48 16.60
C TYR A 106 8.02 15.11 16.75
N SER A 107 8.34 13.82 16.69
CA SER A 107 9.73 13.37 16.71
C SER A 107 10.46 13.88 15.47
N THR A 108 11.67 14.39 15.68
CA THR A 108 12.61 14.80 14.64
C THR A 108 13.68 13.74 14.38
N GLU A 109 13.75 12.72 15.23
CA GLU A 109 14.67 11.58 15.12
C GLU A 109 13.95 10.31 14.67
N LEU A 110 14.62 9.55 13.83
CA LEU A 110 14.15 8.25 13.36
C LEU A 110 14.54 7.16 14.36
N ALA A 111 13.64 6.22 14.57
CA ALA A 111 13.92 4.98 15.29
C ALA A 111 13.69 3.78 14.36
N ASN A 112 14.44 2.71 14.59
CA ASN A 112 14.19 1.44 13.91
C ASN A 112 12.81 0.92 14.36
N THR A 113 12.00 0.44 13.42
CA THR A 113 10.63 0.02 13.76
C THR A 113 10.58 -1.15 14.75
N LYS A 114 11.63 -1.97 14.85
CA LYS A 114 11.73 -3.05 15.84
C LYS A 114 11.76 -2.58 17.29
N THR A 115 12.15 -1.33 17.53
CA THR A 115 12.20 -0.73 18.88
C THR A 115 10.94 0.07 19.19
N LEU A 116 10.04 0.24 18.21
CA LEU A 116 8.81 0.97 18.39
C LEU A 116 7.71 0.05 18.92
N LYS A 117 6.86 0.61 19.76
CA LYS A 117 5.63 -0.05 20.18
C LYS A 117 4.60 0.13 19.07
N GLU A 118 3.99 -0.96 18.61
CA GLU A 118 2.91 -0.87 17.63
C GLU A 118 1.69 -0.19 18.27
N PRO A 119 1.03 0.75 17.57
CA PRO A 119 -0.13 1.45 18.11
C PRO A 119 -1.36 0.54 18.21
N PHE A 120 -1.40 -0.57 17.46
CA PHE A 120 -2.51 -1.51 17.45
C PHE A 120 -2.01 -2.93 17.71
N LEU A 121 -2.67 -3.63 18.63
CA LEU A 121 -2.30 -4.98 19.05
C LEU A 121 -2.33 -5.99 17.90
N ILE A 122 -3.24 -5.79 16.94
CA ILE A 122 -3.33 -6.64 15.75
C ILE A 122 -2.05 -6.62 14.91
N TYR A 123 -1.28 -5.54 14.90
CA TYR A 123 -0.05 -5.48 14.10
C TYR A 123 1.04 -6.37 14.69
N GLU A 124 1.04 -6.57 16.01
CA GLU A 124 1.92 -7.53 16.66
C GLU A 124 1.41 -8.97 16.56
N LYS A 125 0.10 -9.17 16.38
CA LYS A 125 -0.55 -10.49 16.49
C LYS A 125 -1.21 -10.95 15.20
N SER A 126 -0.88 -10.36 14.05
CA SER A 126 -1.41 -10.80 12.75
C SER A 126 -0.33 -11.28 11.79
N ASN A 127 -0.74 -12.19 10.92
CA ASN A 127 -0.01 -12.63 9.74
C ASN A 127 -0.93 -12.59 8.51
N PHE A 128 -1.62 -11.46 8.33
CA PHE A 128 -2.47 -11.25 7.16
C PHE A 128 -1.61 -11.27 5.88
N TYR A 129 -2.19 -11.70 4.76
CA TYR A 129 -1.56 -11.69 3.44
C TYR A 129 -2.58 -11.33 2.36
N GLY A 130 -2.13 -10.82 1.21
CA GLY A 130 -3.02 -10.22 0.20
C GLY A 130 -2.89 -8.70 0.10
N PRO A 131 -3.26 -7.90 1.14
CA PRO A 131 -3.22 -6.43 1.07
C PRO A 131 -1.81 -5.83 1.03
N GLY A 132 -0.77 -6.64 1.23
CA GLY A 132 0.62 -6.19 1.27
C GLY A 132 1.54 -7.28 1.78
N GLY A 133 2.74 -6.89 2.22
CA GLY A 133 3.72 -7.79 2.84
C GLY A 133 4.55 -8.62 1.85
N ILE A 134 4.34 -8.46 0.54
CA ILE A 134 5.30 -8.93 -0.46
C ILE A 134 6.61 -8.16 -0.25
N VAL A 135 7.72 -8.90 -0.17
CA VAL A 135 9.06 -8.33 -0.19
C VAL A 135 9.56 -8.40 -1.63
N SER A 136 10.18 -7.33 -2.11
CA SER A 136 10.64 -7.21 -3.50
C SER A 136 11.79 -6.21 -3.62
N THR A 137 12.32 -6.05 -4.83
CA THR A 137 13.34 -5.07 -5.20
C THR A 137 12.84 -4.19 -6.36
N ALA A 138 13.43 -3.02 -6.56
CA ALA A 138 13.07 -2.17 -7.70
C ALA A 138 13.31 -2.89 -9.05
N LEU A 139 14.32 -3.75 -9.13
CA LEU A 139 14.61 -4.54 -10.33
C LEU A 139 13.55 -5.61 -10.59
N ASP A 140 13.07 -6.30 -9.56
CA ASP A 140 12.00 -7.28 -9.72
C ASP A 140 10.65 -6.61 -10.01
N LEU A 141 10.35 -5.47 -9.38
CA LEU A 141 9.16 -4.68 -9.72
C LEU A 141 9.20 -4.16 -11.16
N GLN A 142 10.38 -3.84 -11.70
CA GLN A 142 10.53 -3.53 -13.12
C GLN A 142 10.22 -4.75 -14.00
N LYS A 143 10.65 -5.95 -13.61
CA LYS A 143 10.33 -7.17 -14.35
C LYS A 143 8.84 -7.50 -14.28
N TYR A 144 8.21 -7.34 -13.11
CA TYR A 144 6.76 -7.44 -12.92
C TYR A 144 6.02 -6.54 -13.92
N GLN A 145 6.39 -5.26 -13.96
CA GLN A 145 5.82 -4.28 -14.87
C GLN A 145 5.95 -4.69 -16.34
N LYS A 146 7.15 -5.11 -16.76
CA LYS A 146 7.37 -5.62 -18.12
C LYS A 146 6.53 -6.87 -18.41
N ALA A 147 6.42 -7.81 -17.47
CA ALA A 147 5.66 -9.04 -17.67
C ALA A 147 4.15 -8.79 -17.70
N LEU A 148 3.65 -7.89 -16.86
CA LEU A 148 2.24 -7.50 -16.81
C LEU A 148 1.79 -6.86 -18.13
N PHE A 149 2.51 -5.82 -18.59
CA PHE A 149 2.14 -5.08 -19.79
C PHE A 149 2.46 -5.81 -21.10
N ASN A 150 3.29 -6.87 -21.06
CA ASN A 150 3.46 -7.82 -22.17
C ASN A 150 2.51 -9.02 -22.09
N TYR A 151 1.51 -8.97 -21.20
CA TYR A 151 0.46 -9.99 -21.05
C TYR A 151 0.97 -11.39 -20.66
N GLN A 152 2.11 -11.46 -19.96
CA GLN A 152 2.71 -12.73 -19.51
C GLN A 152 2.11 -13.22 -18.18
N ILE A 153 1.55 -12.29 -17.39
CA ILE A 153 0.91 -12.57 -16.10
C ILE A 153 -0.61 -12.58 -16.25
N LEU A 154 -1.14 -11.62 -17.01
CA LEU A 154 -2.57 -11.38 -17.16
C LEU A 154 -2.88 -11.13 -18.64
N GLY A 155 -4.00 -11.66 -19.13
CA GLY A 155 -4.43 -11.39 -20.50
C GLY A 155 -4.75 -9.91 -20.72
N LYS A 156 -4.71 -9.48 -21.99
CA LYS A 156 -4.96 -8.06 -22.34
C LYS A 156 -6.31 -7.55 -21.83
N LYS A 157 -7.37 -8.34 -22.01
CA LYS A 157 -8.73 -7.97 -21.60
C LYS A 157 -8.81 -7.81 -20.09
N GLU A 158 -8.25 -8.75 -19.34
CA GLU A 158 -8.28 -8.73 -17.88
C GLU A 158 -7.41 -7.59 -17.33
N LEU A 159 -6.29 -7.25 -17.98
CA LEU A 159 -5.49 -6.07 -17.62
C LEU A 159 -6.24 -4.77 -17.91
N GLU A 160 -6.91 -4.65 -19.05
CA GLU A 160 -7.76 -3.50 -19.37
C GLU A 160 -8.89 -3.32 -18.35
N GLU A 161 -9.53 -4.42 -17.93
CA GLU A 161 -10.52 -4.43 -16.85
C GLU A 161 -9.92 -3.96 -15.52
N ALA A 162 -8.76 -4.49 -15.13
CA ALA A 162 -8.11 -4.09 -13.88
C ALA A 162 -7.72 -2.61 -13.85
N LEU A 163 -7.36 -2.06 -15.01
CA LEU A 163 -7.01 -0.65 -15.20
C LEU A 163 -8.22 0.22 -15.58
N THR A 164 -9.45 -0.24 -15.39
CA THR A 164 -10.66 0.56 -15.60
C THR A 164 -11.21 1.06 -14.27
N ALA A 165 -11.61 2.32 -14.21
CA ALA A 165 -12.17 2.92 -13.02
C ALA A 165 -13.50 2.24 -12.62
N THR A 166 -13.62 1.90 -11.34
CA THR A 166 -14.82 1.25 -10.79
C THR A 166 -15.99 2.22 -10.78
N LYS A 167 -17.17 1.71 -11.16
CA LYS A 167 -18.44 2.44 -11.04
C LYS A 167 -19.27 1.91 -9.87
N LEU A 168 -19.94 2.82 -9.19
CA LEU A 168 -20.97 2.51 -8.21
C LEU A 168 -22.31 2.16 -8.90
N ASN A 169 -23.28 1.68 -8.13
CA ASN A 169 -24.62 1.33 -8.62
C ASN A 169 -25.36 2.54 -9.22
N ASP A 170 -24.97 3.77 -8.89
CA ASP A 170 -25.51 5.01 -9.46
C ASP A 170 -24.69 5.52 -10.66
N GLU A 171 -23.86 4.65 -11.25
CA GLU A 171 -22.95 4.92 -12.38
C GLU A 171 -21.85 5.94 -12.12
N LYS A 172 -21.73 6.49 -10.90
CA LYS A 172 -20.61 7.37 -10.56
C LYS A 172 -19.31 6.60 -10.51
N THR A 173 -18.28 7.21 -11.07
CA THR A 173 -16.92 6.69 -10.96
C THR A 173 -16.39 6.93 -9.56
N VAL A 174 -15.78 5.90 -8.97
CA VAL A 174 -15.07 6.03 -7.70
C VAL A 174 -13.91 6.99 -7.85
N SER A 175 -13.85 8.02 -7.01
CA SER A 175 -12.69 8.89 -6.92
C SER A 175 -12.43 9.46 -5.52
N TYR A 176 -11.19 9.88 -5.31
CA TYR A 176 -10.71 10.65 -4.16
C TYR A 176 -9.56 11.55 -4.61
N THR A 177 -9.07 12.44 -3.74
CA THR A 177 -8.03 13.40 -4.11
C THR A 177 -6.71 13.13 -3.40
N ILE A 178 -5.62 13.08 -4.16
CA ILE A 178 -4.24 13.10 -3.64
C ILE A 178 -3.49 14.23 -4.34
N ASP A 179 -2.86 15.12 -3.58
CA ASP A 179 -2.01 16.19 -4.11
C ASP A 179 -2.69 17.02 -5.22
N GLY A 180 -3.97 17.35 -5.03
CA GLY A 180 -4.78 18.10 -6.00
C GLY A 180 -5.24 17.31 -7.23
N LYS A 181 -4.85 16.04 -7.37
CA LYS A 181 -5.27 15.17 -8.48
C LYS A 181 -6.47 14.32 -8.07
N GLU A 182 -7.45 14.21 -8.97
CA GLU A 182 -8.54 13.25 -8.84
C GLU A 182 -8.05 11.86 -9.24
N ILE A 183 -8.09 10.94 -8.28
CA ILE A 183 -7.62 9.57 -8.40
C ILE A 183 -8.83 8.65 -8.44
N SER A 184 -8.93 7.82 -9.47
CA SER A 184 -9.90 6.72 -9.56
C SER A 184 -9.28 5.39 -9.16
N TYR A 185 -10.13 4.42 -8.81
CA TYR A 185 -9.71 3.10 -8.35
C TYR A 185 -10.32 1.97 -9.20
N GLY A 186 -9.48 1.09 -9.75
CA GLY A 186 -9.85 -0.12 -10.49
C GLY A 186 -9.68 -1.39 -9.66
N LEU A 187 -9.35 -2.52 -10.29
CA LEU A 187 -9.12 -3.78 -9.57
C LEU A 187 -7.68 -3.82 -9.02
N GLY A 188 -7.47 -3.18 -7.86
CA GLY A 188 -6.15 -3.11 -7.22
C GLY A 188 -5.17 -2.18 -7.93
N TRP A 189 -5.68 -1.16 -8.62
CA TRP A 189 -4.91 -0.12 -9.28
C TRP A 189 -5.55 1.23 -9.08
N GLU A 190 -4.74 2.23 -8.77
CA GLU A 190 -5.10 3.63 -8.76
C GLU A 190 -4.76 4.24 -10.12
N MET A 191 -5.51 5.26 -10.52
CA MET A 191 -5.27 5.94 -11.79
C MET A 191 -5.70 7.39 -11.78
N TYR A 192 -4.99 8.21 -12.55
CA TYR A 192 -5.37 9.59 -12.82
C TYR A 192 -4.95 9.95 -14.25
N THR A 193 -5.51 11.04 -14.74
CA THR A 193 -5.06 11.69 -15.97
C THR A 193 -4.18 12.87 -15.59
N ASP A 194 -2.98 12.93 -16.16
CA ASP A 194 -2.06 14.05 -15.91
C ASP A 194 -2.44 15.31 -16.70
N GLU A 195 -1.69 16.40 -16.52
CA GLU A 195 -1.93 17.70 -17.15
C GLU A 195 -1.79 17.68 -18.68
N ARG A 196 -1.32 16.57 -19.26
CA ARG A 196 -1.12 16.36 -20.69
C ARG A 196 -2.14 15.37 -21.27
N GLU A 197 -3.18 15.04 -20.50
CA GLU A 197 -4.18 14.03 -20.86
C GLU A 197 -3.61 12.59 -20.98
N GLU A 198 -2.47 12.33 -20.34
CA GLU A 198 -1.85 11.00 -20.32
C GLU A 198 -2.38 10.19 -19.13
N LYS A 199 -2.82 8.95 -19.40
CA LYS A 199 -3.29 8.03 -18.35
C LYS A 199 -2.11 7.49 -17.56
N ILE A 200 -2.13 7.73 -16.25
CA ILE A 200 -1.20 7.18 -15.29
C ILE A 200 -1.90 6.12 -14.45
N VAL A 201 -1.28 4.96 -14.28
CA VAL A 201 -1.74 3.90 -13.38
C VAL A 201 -0.68 3.62 -12.34
N PHE A 202 -1.08 3.42 -11.10
CA PHE A 202 -0.13 3.20 -10.02
C PHE A 202 -0.75 2.44 -8.85
N HIS A 203 0.10 2.08 -7.90
CA HIS A 203 -0.33 1.75 -6.55
C HIS A 203 0.79 2.20 -5.61
N ASP A 204 0.43 2.89 -4.53
CA ASP A 204 1.38 3.18 -3.45
C ASP A 204 1.32 2.10 -2.37
N GLY A 205 2.31 2.09 -1.49
CA GLY A 205 2.39 1.12 -0.42
C GLY A 205 2.83 1.80 0.85
N PHE A 206 2.16 1.44 1.94
CA PHE A 206 2.49 1.94 3.26
C PHE A 206 2.43 0.80 4.28
N ILE A 207 3.52 0.66 5.02
CA ILE A 207 3.56 -0.02 6.32
C ILE A 207 4.39 0.85 7.27
N THR A 208 4.36 0.56 8.57
CA THR A 208 5.21 1.24 9.53
C THR A 208 6.68 1.19 9.08
N GLY A 209 7.25 2.36 8.81
CA GLY A 209 8.64 2.52 8.37
C GLY A 209 8.94 2.18 6.91
N LEU A 210 7.94 2.11 6.03
CA LEU A 210 8.15 1.98 4.59
C LEU A 210 7.06 2.72 3.81
N THR A 211 7.49 3.40 2.76
CA THR A 211 6.62 3.94 1.71
C THR A 211 7.15 3.50 0.37
N SER A 212 6.26 3.13 -0.54
CA SER A 212 6.61 2.70 -1.89
C SER A 212 5.62 3.21 -2.90
N ILE A 213 6.02 3.29 -4.16
CA ILE A 213 5.10 3.49 -5.28
C ILE A 213 5.63 2.81 -6.52
N LEU A 214 4.71 2.19 -7.26
CA LEU A 214 4.91 1.63 -8.58
C LEU A 214 3.97 2.35 -9.53
N LEU A 215 4.51 3.24 -10.34
CA LEU A 215 3.74 4.13 -11.21
C LEU A 215 4.12 3.89 -12.67
N HIS A 216 3.12 3.86 -13.55
CA HIS A 216 3.29 3.63 -14.98
C HIS A 216 2.49 4.63 -15.82
N ASN A 217 3.16 5.31 -16.74
CA ASN A 217 2.55 6.14 -17.77
C ASN A 217 2.23 5.27 -18.99
N MET A 218 0.94 5.11 -19.26
CA MET A 218 0.44 4.26 -20.33
C MET A 218 0.75 4.79 -21.73
N ALA A 219 0.78 6.12 -21.90
CA ALA A 219 0.99 6.76 -23.20
C ALA A 219 2.46 6.63 -23.66
N LYS A 220 3.40 6.77 -22.72
CA LYS A 220 4.85 6.76 -23.00
C LYS A 220 5.55 5.45 -22.64
N ASN A 221 4.84 4.50 -22.06
CA ASN A 221 5.40 3.24 -21.56
C ASN A 221 6.59 3.49 -20.59
N GLN A 222 6.39 4.41 -19.64
CA GLN A 222 7.40 4.81 -18.66
C GLN A 222 6.99 4.33 -17.27
N THR A 223 7.91 3.69 -16.55
CA THR A 223 7.67 3.22 -15.18
C THR A 223 8.58 3.96 -14.20
N VAL A 224 8.01 4.47 -13.11
CA VAL A 224 8.73 5.00 -11.96
C VAL A 224 8.48 4.08 -10.77
N ILE A 225 9.55 3.66 -10.11
CA ILE A 225 9.52 2.79 -8.92
C ILE A 225 10.32 3.49 -7.84
N LEU A 226 9.67 3.88 -6.74
CA LEU A 226 10.35 4.44 -5.58
C LEU A 226 10.08 3.55 -4.38
N LEU A 227 11.15 3.17 -3.68
CA LEU A 227 11.10 2.39 -2.44
C LEU A 227 11.84 3.20 -1.37
N SER A 228 11.15 3.54 -0.29
CA SER A 228 11.70 4.26 0.85
C SER A 228 11.54 3.43 2.10
N ASN A 229 12.63 3.25 2.85
CA ASN A 229 12.60 2.63 4.18
C ASN A 229 12.19 3.62 5.29
N LEU A 230 11.42 4.64 4.91
CA LEU A 230 10.78 5.62 5.79
C LEU A 230 9.27 5.59 5.57
N GLY A 231 8.50 5.63 6.66
CA GLY A 231 7.04 5.61 6.63
C GLY A 231 6.37 6.94 6.23
N ASN A 232 7.10 7.91 5.70
CA ASN A 232 6.55 9.26 5.44
C ASN A 232 7.18 9.97 4.24
N THR A 233 7.87 9.23 3.37
CA THR A 233 8.37 9.82 2.13
C THR A 233 7.18 10.12 1.21
N PRO A 234 7.06 11.34 0.65
CA PRO A 234 5.95 11.70 -0.22
C PRO A 234 6.15 11.11 -1.62
N VAL A 235 6.05 9.79 -1.74
CA VAL A 235 6.41 9.03 -2.95
C VAL A 235 5.55 9.39 -4.17
N PHE A 236 4.27 9.75 -3.96
CA PHE A 236 3.36 10.16 -5.04
C PHE A 236 3.81 11.46 -5.75
N PRO A 237 3.97 12.60 -5.05
CA PRO A 237 4.44 13.82 -5.71
C PRO A 237 5.88 13.71 -6.20
N ILE A 238 6.77 12.95 -5.51
CA ILE A 238 8.12 12.70 -6.03
C ILE A 238 8.05 11.94 -7.37
N SER A 239 7.19 10.93 -7.50
CA SER A 239 7.08 10.15 -8.74
C SER A 239 6.56 10.98 -9.91
N ASN A 240 5.60 11.88 -9.65
CA ASN A 240 5.13 12.85 -10.62
C ASN A 240 6.25 13.81 -11.06
N ALA A 241 7.04 14.32 -10.11
CA ALA A 241 8.19 15.15 -10.41
C ALA A 241 9.25 14.40 -11.25
N VAL A 242 9.50 13.13 -10.93
CA VAL A 242 10.40 12.26 -11.73
C VAL A 242 9.85 12.05 -13.15
N LEU A 243 8.56 11.79 -13.32
CA LEU A 243 7.95 11.69 -14.65
C LEU A 243 8.10 12.98 -15.45
N ASN A 244 7.92 14.13 -14.81
CA ASN A 244 8.13 15.42 -15.49
C ASN A 244 9.60 15.62 -15.85
N LEU A 245 10.53 15.32 -14.92
CA LEU A 245 11.97 15.41 -15.13
C LEU A 245 12.45 14.56 -16.32
N ILE A 246 12.06 13.28 -16.41
CA ILE A 246 12.51 12.40 -17.50
C ILE A 246 11.92 12.76 -18.87
N ASN A 247 10.90 13.62 -18.88
CA ASN A 247 10.22 14.10 -20.09
C ASN A 247 10.57 15.56 -20.40
N ASP A 248 11.59 16.14 -19.74
CA ASP A 248 12.01 17.53 -19.88
C ASP A 248 10.88 18.56 -19.65
N ASN A 249 9.88 18.17 -18.85
CA ASN A 249 8.77 19.04 -18.46
C ASN A 249 9.10 19.82 -17.18
N PRO A 250 8.47 21.00 -16.97
CA PRO A 250 8.53 21.69 -15.69
C PRO A 250 8.09 20.78 -14.54
N TYR A 251 8.85 20.80 -13.44
CA TYR A 251 8.55 20.03 -12.24
C TYR A 251 8.79 20.87 -10.99
N THR A 252 8.09 20.53 -9.92
CA THR A 252 8.33 21.06 -8.59
C THR A 252 8.90 19.96 -7.72
N ILE A 253 9.93 20.29 -6.94
CA ILE A 253 10.40 19.40 -5.89
C ILE A 253 9.41 19.53 -4.72
N PRO A 254 8.89 18.43 -4.16
CA PRO A 254 7.98 18.51 -3.03
C PRO A 254 8.59 19.29 -1.88
N ALA A 255 7.83 20.25 -1.34
CA ALA A 255 8.28 21.06 -0.22
C ALA A 255 8.54 20.19 1.02
N GLN A 256 9.53 20.58 1.82
CA GLN A 256 9.77 19.95 3.11
C GLN A 256 8.61 20.26 4.05
N ASN A 257 7.95 19.22 4.57
CA ASN A 257 6.95 19.39 5.61
C ASN A 257 7.64 19.76 6.94
N LEU A 258 7.36 20.97 7.45
CA LEU A 258 7.92 21.47 8.72
C LEU A 258 7.03 21.17 9.94
N SER A 259 5.89 20.49 9.77
CA SER A 259 4.94 20.23 10.86
C SER A 259 5.56 19.47 12.03
N ARG A 260 6.47 18.51 11.76
CA ARG A 260 7.19 17.79 12.81
C ARG A 260 8.13 18.71 13.58
N THR A 261 8.93 19.51 12.87
CA THR A 261 9.85 20.48 13.48
C THR A 261 9.08 21.51 14.31
N TYR A 262 7.99 22.04 13.76
CA TYR A 262 7.11 22.96 14.47
C TYR A 262 6.56 22.33 15.75
N GLY A 263 5.96 21.14 15.66
CA GLY A 263 5.39 20.45 16.81
C GLY A 263 6.45 20.08 17.86
N SER A 264 7.64 19.65 17.44
CA SER A 264 8.78 19.39 18.31
C SER A 264 9.18 20.63 19.11
N LEU A 265 9.21 21.79 18.45
CA LEU A 265 9.53 23.06 19.12
C LEU A 265 8.43 23.47 20.10
N ILE A 266 7.16 23.21 19.80
CA ILE A 266 6.04 23.45 20.72
C ILE A 266 6.13 22.54 21.95
N GLU A 267 6.40 21.23 21.77
CA GLU A 267 6.56 20.29 22.89
C GLU A 267 7.74 20.64 23.79
N ASN A 268 8.80 21.22 23.24
CA ASN A 268 9.98 21.69 23.98
C ASN A 268 9.87 23.16 24.42
N GLU A 269 8.64 23.68 24.56
CA GLU A 269 8.32 25.04 25.04
C GLU A 269 8.99 26.19 24.26
N ASN A 270 9.42 25.96 23.01
CA ASN A 270 10.10 26.92 22.15
C ASN A 270 9.16 27.53 21.09
N LYS A 271 8.06 28.12 21.56
CA LYS A 271 7.02 28.70 20.69
C LYS A 271 7.54 29.83 19.79
N LYS A 272 8.51 30.62 20.26
CA LYS A 272 9.10 31.70 19.47
C LYS A 272 9.74 31.15 18.19
N LYS A 273 10.62 30.16 18.33
CA LYS A 273 11.29 29.52 17.19
C LYS A 273 10.31 28.75 16.31
N ALA A 274 9.27 28.14 16.89
CA ALA A 274 8.22 27.49 16.11
C ALA A 274 7.51 28.48 15.17
N ASN A 275 7.17 29.68 15.70
CA ASN A 275 6.52 30.73 14.90
C ASN A 275 7.44 31.34 13.83
N GLU A 276 8.76 31.22 13.95
CA GLU A 276 9.71 31.66 12.91
C GLU A 276 9.75 30.69 11.70
N LEU A 277 9.11 29.52 11.78
CA LEU A 277 9.03 28.54 10.68
C LEU A 277 7.84 28.75 9.73
N ILE A 278 6.89 29.62 10.09
CA ILE A 278 5.64 29.90 9.36
C ILE A 278 5.60 31.36 8.88
#